data_AF-A0A2M7UNW2-F1
#
_entry.id   AF-A0A2M7UNW2-F1
#
_cell.length_a   1.000
_cell.length_b   1.000
_cell.length_c   1.000
_cell.angle_alpha   90.00
_cell.angle_beta   90.00
_cell.angle_gamma   90.00
#
_symmetry.space_group_name_H-M   'P 1'
#
loop_
_entity.id
_entity.type
_entity.pdbx_description
1 polymer ?
#
loop_
_entity_poly.entity_id
_entity_poly.type
_entity_poly.pdbx_seq_one_letter_code
_entity_poly.pdbx_strand_id
1 'polypeptide(L)'
;MKIIEGQVVKGLGVGKKLGFPTMNILYNGDLSGVFAGKVFVGEKPKIVTVQGHEGHACKCGGGCLCSSEQNKNGFLSAIHIGKRLTLNVEDPILEAYIIEGFEKFEEKDISGRKIKVEIFEKIRDTKKFENLDELKKQIAKDVKDVGYFFKKNT
;
A
#
# COMPACT_ATOMS: atom_id res chain seq x y z
N MET A 1 14.50 -3.76 -8.77
CA MET A 1 13.07 -3.80 -8.43
C MET A 1 12.86 -4.82 -7.32
N LYS A 2 12.14 -4.45 -6.24
CA LYS A 2 11.77 -5.36 -5.14
C LYS A 2 10.25 -5.43 -5.04
N ILE A 3 9.71 -6.59 -4.67
CA ILE A 3 8.28 -6.80 -4.49
C ILE A 3 8.03 -7.09 -3.02
N ILE A 4 7.02 -6.42 -2.44
CA ILE A 4 6.57 -6.63 -1.07
C ILE A 4 5.09 -6.95 -1.12
N GLU A 5 4.68 -8.00 -0.42
CA GLU A 5 3.27 -8.37 -0.27
C GLU A 5 2.90 -8.30 1.21
N GLY A 6 1.69 -7.82 1.50
CA GLY A 6 1.23 -7.74 2.86
C GLY A 6 -0.25 -7.40 2.95
N GLN A 7 -0.74 -7.35 4.18
CA GLN A 7 -2.11 -6.95 4.46
C GLN A 7 -2.16 -5.49 4.88
N VAL A 8 -3.19 -4.78 4.41
CA VAL A 8 -3.46 -3.42 4.86
C VAL A 8 -3.91 -3.45 6.33
N VAL A 9 -3.22 -2.71 7.17
CA VAL A 9 -3.53 -2.54 8.59
C VAL A 9 -3.96 -1.10 8.88
N LYS A 10 -4.69 -0.92 9.98
CA LYS A 10 -5.16 0.41 10.37
C LYS A 10 -4.00 1.27 10.87
N GLY A 11 -3.84 2.45 10.27
CA GLY A 11 -2.88 3.46 10.69
C GLY A 11 -3.39 4.40 11.79
N LEU A 12 -2.54 5.33 12.23
CA LEU A 12 -2.95 6.45 13.12
C LEU A 12 -3.73 7.55 12.38
N GLY A 13 -3.79 7.50 11.05
CA GLY A 13 -4.49 8.48 10.22
C GLY A 13 -3.81 9.86 10.17
N VAL A 14 -2.54 9.97 10.57
CA VAL A 14 -1.79 11.23 10.56
C VAL A 14 -1.67 11.77 9.13
N GLY A 15 -1.28 10.92 8.17
CA GLY A 15 -1.18 11.31 6.76
C GLY A 15 -2.48 11.90 6.22
N LYS A 16 -3.62 11.27 6.52
CA LYS A 16 -4.95 11.76 6.13
C LYS A 16 -5.23 13.17 6.66
N LYS A 17 -4.89 13.45 7.93
CA LYS A 17 -5.03 14.80 8.52
C LYS A 17 -4.15 15.84 7.84
N LEU A 18 -3.03 15.42 7.27
CA LEU A 18 -2.08 16.28 6.54
C LEU A 18 -2.44 16.45 5.05
N GLY A 19 -3.46 15.74 4.55
CA GLY A 19 -3.86 15.72 3.14
C GLY A 19 -3.17 14.62 2.31
N PHE A 20 -2.45 13.70 2.95
CA PHE A 20 -1.72 12.59 2.31
C PHE A 20 -2.19 11.25 2.88
N PRO A 21 -3.38 10.77 2.53
CA PRO A 21 -3.86 9.48 3.02
C PRO A 21 -2.99 8.33 2.52
N THR A 22 -2.60 7.43 3.44
CA THR A 22 -1.67 6.32 3.15
C THR A 22 -2.31 4.97 3.47
N MET A 23 -1.93 3.95 2.70
CA MET A 23 -2.18 2.55 3.04
C MET A 23 -1.01 2.02 3.85
N ASN A 24 -1.31 1.50 5.04
CA ASN A 24 -0.30 0.97 5.93
C ASN A 24 -0.21 -0.55 5.77
N ILE A 25 0.99 -1.08 5.62
CA ILE A 25 1.27 -2.50 5.42
C ILE A 25 2.31 -2.92 6.44
N LEU A 26 2.09 -4.07 7.08
CA LEU A 26 3.14 -4.72 7.87
C LEU A 26 4.27 -5.14 6.95
N TYR A 27 5.48 -4.70 7.27
CA TYR A 27 6.68 -5.01 6.53
C TYR A 27 7.66 -5.69 7.49
N ASN A 28 8.28 -6.79 7.06
CA ASN A 28 9.31 -7.48 7.85
C ASN A 28 10.58 -7.58 7.02
N GLY A 29 11.27 -6.45 6.86
CA GLY A 29 12.55 -6.39 6.16
C GLY A 29 13.32 -5.12 6.47
N ASP A 30 14.50 -4.99 5.87
CA ASP A 30 15.52 -4.03 6.32
C ASP A 30 15.54 -2.71 5.53
N LEU A 31 14.59 -2.51 4.61
CA LEU A 31 14.53 -1.27 3.85
C LEU A 31 14.04 -0.11 4.72
N SER A 32 14.58 1.08 4.43
CA SER A 32 14.13 2.34 5.01
C SER A 32 14.29 3.48 4.02
N GLY A 33 13.36 4.43 4.07
CA GLY A 33 13.38 5.64 3.23
C GLY A 33 12.08 5.86 2.46
N VAL A 34 12.14 6.78 1.51
CA VAL A 34 11.05 7.04 0.56
C VAL A 34 11.43 6.50 -0.81
N PHE A 35 10.48 5.82 -1.45
CA PHE A 35 10.68 5.12 -2.71
C PHE A 35 9.56 5.45 -3.71
N ALA A 36 9.91 5.41 -5.00
CA ALA A 36 8.93 5.33 -6.08
C ALA A 36 8.44 3.89 -6.22
N GLY A 37 7.12 3.69 -6.33
CA GLY A 37 6.54 2.38 -6.44
C GLY A 37 5.17 2.30 -7.09
N LYS A 38 4.68 1.07 -7.25
CA LYS A 38 3.33 0.77 -7.69
C LYS A 38 2.62 -0.11 -6.67
N VAL A 39 1.38 0.24 -6.34
CA VAL A 39 0.52 -0.55 -5.46
C VAL A 39 -0.52 -1.29 -6.29
N PHE A 40 -0.69 -2.57 -6.01
CA PHE A 40 -1.69 -3.44 -6.62
C PHE A 40 -2.61 -3.91 -5.50
N VAL A 41 -3.86 -3.47 -5.54
CA VAL A 41 -4.86 -3.82 -4.53
C VAL A 41 -5.59 -5.07 -4.98
N GLY A 42 -5.47 -6.16 -4.22
CA GLY A 42 -6.21 -7.40 -4.47
C GLY A 42 -7.70 -7.29 -4.11
N GLU A 43 -8.45 -8.34 -4.41
CA GLU A 43 -9.84 -8.45 -3.95
C GLU A 43 -9.93 -8.60 -2.42
N LYS A 44 -11.10 -8.26 -1.87
CA LYS A 44 -11.41 -8.68 -0.50
C LYS A 44 -11.37 -10.21 -0.45
N PRO A 45 -10.77 -10.83 0.58
CA PRO A 45 -10.97 -12.26 0.78
C PRO A 45 -12.47 -12.49 0.87
N LYS A 46 -13.03 -13.26 -0.07
CA LYS A 46 -14.42 -13.73 0.04
C LYS A 46 -14.45 -14.57 1.32
N ILE A 47 -15.18 -14.10 2.33
CA ILE A 47 -15.55 -14.95 3.46
C ILE A 47 -16.40 -16.05 2.84
N VAL A 48 -15.79 -17.20 2.59
CA VAL A 48 -16.55 -18.39 2.22
C VAL A 48 -17.21 -18.83 3.52
N THR A 49 -18.47 -18.43 3.71
CA THR A 49 -19.33 -19.12 4.65
C THR A 49 -19.41 -20.55 4.12
N VAL A 50 -18.78 -21.49 4.83
CA VAL A 50 -19.10 -22.92 4.70
C VAL A 50 -20.50 -23.13 5.26
N GLN A 51 -21.51 -22.65 4.53
CA GLN A 51 -22.86 -23.17 4.67
C GLN A 51 -22.94 -24.32 3.68
N GLY A 52 -23.06 -25.54 4.21
CA GLY A 52 -23.31 -26.73 3.41
C GLY A 52 -24.49 -26.47 2.49
N HIS A 53 -24.24 -26.55 1.19
CA HIS A 53 -25.29 -26.66 0.19
C HIS A 53 -24.86 -27.75 -0.79
N GLU A 54 -25.58 -28.87 -0.71
CA GLU A 54 -25.66 -29.84 -1.79
C GLU A 54 -26.31 -29.17 -3.01
N GLY A 55 -25.79 -29.47 -4.19
CA GLY A 55 -26.47 -29.20 -5.47
C GLY A 55 -26.27 -27.82 -6.06
N HIS A 56 -25.12 -27.60 -6.72
CA HIS A 56 -25.00 -27.14 -8.10
C HIS A 56 -23.54 -27.31 -8.52
N ALA A 57 -23.29 -28.19 -9.49
CA ALA A 57 -21.96 -28.45 -10.00
C ALA A 57 -21.39 -27.18 -10.65
N CYS A 58 -20.47 -26.49 -9.97
CA CYS A 58 -19.47 -25.72 -10.70
C CYS A 58 -18.76 -26.72 -11.60
N LYS A 59 -18.87 -26.57 -12.92
CA LYS A 59 -18.07 -27.30 -13.91
C LYS A 59 -16.61 -26.81 -13.90
N CYS A 60 -16.04 -26.68 -12.72
CA CYS A 60 -14.67 -26.31 -12.48
C CYS A 60 -14.10 -27.38 -11.56
N GLY A 61 -13.58 -28.46 -12.14
CA GLY A 61 -12.93 -29.53 -11.39
C GLY A 61 -11.73 -28.98 -10.63
N GLY A 62 -11.90 -28.75 -9.33
CA GLY A 62 -10.83 -28.34 -8.41
C GLY A 62 -10.64 -26.83 -8.30
N GLY A 63 -11.07 -26.26 -7.17
CA GLY A 63 -10.43 -25.08 -6.54
C GLY A 63 -10.28 -23.82 -7.38
N CYS A 64 -11.24 -23.46 -8.23
CA CYS A 64 -11.18 -22.17 -8.94
C CYS A 64 -11.31 -21.01 -7.95
N LEU A 65 -10.17 -20.44 -7.53
CA LEU A 65 -10.07 -19.00 -7.34
C LEU A 65 -10.31 -18.37 -8.71
N CYS A 66 -11.56 -18.00 -8.99
CA CYS A 66 -11.90 -17.29 -10.21
C CYS A 66 -11.09 -15.99 -10.25
N SER A 67 -10.08 -15.97 -11.12
CA SER A 67 -9.21 -14.83 -11.40
C SER A 67 -10.06 -13.65 -11.86
N SER A 68 -10.27 -12.72 -10.95
CA SER A 68 -10.94 -11.44 -11.18
C SER A 68 -9.89 -10.37 -11.52
N GLU A 69 -10.32 -9.43 -12.36
CA GLU A 69 -9.47 -8.45 -13.04
C GLU A 69 -8.64 -7.61 -12.06
N GLN A 70 -7.35 -7.93 -11.95
CA GLN A 70 -6.38 -7.07 -11.30
C GLN A 70 -6.23 -5.79 -12.13
N ASN A 71 -6.08 -4.63 -11.50
CA ASN A 71 -5.58 -3.45 -12.22
C ASN A 71 -4.16 -3.78 -12.73
N LYS A 72 -4.05 -4.20 -13.99
CA LYS A 72 -2.80 -4.66 -14.61
C LYS A 72 -1.69 -3.61 -14.55
N ASN A 73 -2.04 -2.33 -14.41
CA ASN A 73 -1.10 -1.24 -14.52
C ASN A 73 -0.54 -0.78 -13.15
N GLY A 74 -1.19 -1.15 -12.05
CA GLY A 74 -0.87 -0.71 -10.69
C GLY A 74 -1.09 0.79 -10.47
N PHE A 75 -1.19 1.21 -9.22
CA PHE A 75 -1.33 2.62 -8.83
C PHE A 75 0.03 3.23 -8.52
N LEU A 76 0.41 4.31 -9.22
CA LEU A 76 1.64 5.04 -8.93
C LEU A 76 1.61 5.56 -7.49
N SER A 77 2.67 5.28 -6.74
CA SER A 77 2.68 5.51 -5.30
C SER A 77 4.04 6.00 -4.80
N ALA A 78 4.00 6.92 -3.84
CA ALA A 78 5.14 7.25 -3.00
C ALA A 78 5.11 6.35 -1.77
N ILE A 79 6.18 5.59 -1.55
CA ILE A 79 6.25 4.57 -0.51
C ILE A 79 7.22 5.04 0.56
N HIS A 80 6.75 5.26 1.76
CA HIS A 80 7.58 5.45 2.93
C HIS A 80 7.75 4.12 3.66
N ILE A 81 9.00 3.70 3.90
CA ILE A 81 9.33 2.57 4.75
C ILE A 81 10.10 3.09 5.93
N GLY A 82 9.57 2.84 7.12
CA GLY A 82 10.18 3.28 8.37
C GLY A 82 9.82 2.35 9.52
N LYS A 83 10.41 2.62 10.67
CA LYS A 83 10.09 1.89 11.91
C LYS A 83 9.02 2.66 12.66
N ARG A 84 7.95 1.96 13.07
CA ARG A 84 6.96 2.52 13.98
C ARG A 84 7.33 2.08 15.40
N LEU A 85 7.64 3.05 16.26
CA LEU A 85 7.79 2.81 17.70
C LEU A 85 6.39 2.61 18.29
N THR A 86 5.95 1.37 18.41
CA THR A 86 4.71 1.01 19.10
C THR A 86 5.05 0.06 20.23
N LEU A 87 4.83 0.52 21.48
CA LEU A 87 4.96 -0.30 22.69
C LEU A 87 6.30 -1.06 22.81
N ASN A 88 7.43 -0.37 22.61
CA ASN A 88 8.80 -0.94 22.65
C ASN A 88 9.11 -2.02 21.60
N VAL A 89 8.25 -2.23 20.60
CA VAL A 89 8.53 -3.07 19.44
C VAL A 89 8.67 -2.16 18.21
N GLU A 90 9.81 -2.27 17.53
CA GLU A 90 10.06 -1.56 16.27
C GLU A 90 9.49 -2.37 15.10
N ASP A 91 8.16 -2.33 14.91
CA ASP A 91 7.56 -2.96 13.75
C ASP A 91 7.85 -2.11 12.50
N PRO A 92 8.49 -2.67 11.46
CA PRO A 92 8.65 -1.97 10.20
C PRO A 92 7.28 -1.80 9.55
N ILE A 93 6.96 -0.57 9.16
CA ILE A 93 5.73 -0.24 8.47
C ILE A 93 6.07 0.34 7.11
N LEU A 94 5.30 -0.10 6.12
CA LEU A 94 5.29 0.48 4.80
C LEU A 94 4.01 1.31 4.67
N GLU A 95 4.17 2.60 4.41
CA GLU A 95 3.09 3.55 4.18
C GLU A 95 3.11 3.94 2.70
N ALA A 96 2.10 3.51 1.95
CA ALA A 96 1.98 3.81 0.53
C ALA A 96 0.97 4.93 0.30
N TYR A 97 1.43 6.06 -0.23
CA TYR A 97 0.59 7.14 -0.72
C TYR A 97 0.33 6.95 -2.22
N ILE A 98 -0.93 6.74 -2.60
CA ILE A 98 -1.31 6.65 -4.02
C ILE A 98 -1.44 8.06 -4.59
N ILE A 99 -0.70 8.34 -5.67
CA ILE A 99 -0.62 9.68 -6.26
C ILE A 99 -1.91 10.07 -6.97
N GLU A 100 -2.54 9.13 -7.68
CA GLU A 100 -3.79 9.34 -8.41
C GLU A 100 -4.71 8.12 -8.22
N GLY A 101 -6.00 8.37 -7.95
CA GLY A 101 -7.00 7.31 -7.79
C GLY A 101 -7.18 6.81 -6.36
N PHE A 102 -6.63 7.50 -5.35
CA PHE A 102 -6.83 7.14 -3.94
C PHE A 102 -8.31 7.25 -3.54
N GLU A 103 -9.03 8.23 -4.10
CA GLU A 103 -10.46 8.47 -3.88
C GLU A 103 -11.37 7.29 -4.25
N LYS A 104 -10.85 6.33 -5.02
CA LYS A 104 -11.56 5.08 -5.36
C LYS A 104 -11.62 4.08 -4.21
N PHE A 105 -10.91 4.33 -3.12
CA PHE A 105 -10.81 3.43 -1.97
C PHE A 105 -11.46 4.03 -0.73
N GLU A 106 -12.48 3.37 -0.18
CA GLU A 106 -12.92 3.63 1.18
C GLU A 106 -12.02 2.87 2.17
N GLU A 107 -11.66 3.48 3.31
CA GLU A 107 -10.80 2.84 4.33
C GLU A 107 -11.35 1.49 4.80
N LYS A 108 -12.68 1.41 5.00
CA LYS A 108 -13.40 0.19 5.38
C LYS A 108 -13.26 -0.92 4.34
N ASP A 109 -13.00 -0.56 3.10
CA ASP A 109 -12.93 -1.51 2.00
C ASP A 109 -11.53 -2.08 1.83
N ILE A 110 -10.47 -1.34 2.15
CA ILE A 110 -9.09 -1.77 1.95
C ILE A 110 -8.48 -2.49 3.16
N SER A 111 -8.98 -2.22 4.37
CA SER A 111 -8.46 -2.86 5.59
C SER A 111 -8.56 -4.39 5.50
N GLY A 112 -7.47 -5.10 5.81
CA GLY A 112 -7.39 -6.56 5.72
C GLY A 112 -7.23 -7.12 4.30
N ARG A 113 -7.24 -6.30 3.25
CA ARG A 113 -6.94 -6.77 1.89
C ARG A 113 -5.47 -7.10 1.74
N LYS A 114 -5.18 -8.14 0.96
CA LYS A 114 -3.83 -8.39 0.45
C LYS A 114 -3.51 -7.38 -0.63
N ILE A 115 -2.37 -6.73 -0.50
CA ILE A 115 -1.85 -5.82 -1.51
C ILE A 115 -0.41 -6.17 -1.84
N LYS A 116 -0.05 -5.95 -3.09
CA LYS A 116 1.31 -6.12 -3.62
C LYS A 116 1.87 -4.74 -3.90
N VAL A 117 3.12 -4.53 -3.53
CA VAL A 117 3.84 -3.27 -3.71
C VAL A 117 5.12 -3.55 -4.48
N GLU A 118 5.26 -2.92 -5.64
CA GLU A 118 6.49 -2.95 -6.44
C GLU A 118 7.31 -1.69 -6.15
N ILE A 119 8.54 -1.86 -5.68
CA ILE A 119 9.50 -0.80 -5.38
C ILE A 119 10.50 -0.69 -6.53
N PHE A 120 10.62 0.52 -7.07
CA PHE A 120 11.54 0.84 -8.17
C PHE A 120 12.83 1.48 -7.66
N GLU A 121 12.77 2.75 -7.27
CA GLU A 121 13.95 3.57 -6.92
C GLU A 121 13.76 4.26 -5.57
N LYS A 122 14.87 4.42 -4.84
CA LYS A 122 14.90 5.17 -3.59
C LYS A 122 15.05 6.65 -3.90
N ILE A 123 14.07 7.45 -3.47
CA ILE A 123 14.05 8.91 -3.63
C ILE A 123 14.88 9.57 -2.54
N ARG A 124 14.79 9.08 -1.29
CA ARG A 124 15.59 9.59 -0.16
C ARG A 124 15.61 8.64 1.05
N ASP A 125 16.53 8.90 1.98
CA ASP A 125 16.54 8.31 3.31
C ASP A 125 15.42 8.87 4.22
N THR A 126 15.14 8.14 5.32
CA THR A 126 14.23 8.61 6.37
C THR A 126 14.82 9.83 7.07
N LYS A 127 13.97 10.82 7.37
CA LYS A 127 14.35 12.07 8.02
C LYS A 127 13.36 12.38 9.13
N LYS A 128 13.85 12.88 10.27
CA LYS A 128 13.02 13.45 11.34
C LYS A 128 12.78 14.93 11.05
N PHE A 129 11.58 15.42 11.38
CA PHE A 129 11.18 16.82 11.21
C PHE A 129 10.88 17.42 12.57
N GLU A 130 11.18 18.71 12.74
CA GLU A 130 10.94 19.41 13.99
C GLU A 130 9.47 19.82 14.15
N ASN A 131 8.76 20.02 13.04
CA ASN A 131 7.38 20.46 13.02
C ASN A 131 6.57 19.82 11.87
N LEU A 132 5.24 19.92 11.97
CA LEU A 132 4.31 19.34 11.01
C LEU A 132 4.35 20.03 9.64
N ASP A 133 4.64 21.33 9.59
CA ASP A 133 4.71 22.09 8.34
C ASP A 133 5.88 21.63 7.45
N GLU A 134 7.05 21.39 8.04
CA GLU A 134 8.20 20.82 7.35
C GLU A 134 7.92 19.42 6.84
N LEU A 135 7.29 18.57 7.67
CA LEU A 135 6.88 17.24 7.27
C LEU A 135 5.94 17.31 6.05
N LYS A 136 4.92 18.17 6.10
CA LYS A 136 3.95 18.36 5.02
C LYS A 136 4.63 18.83 3.73
N LYS A 137 5.53 19.81 3.82
CA LYS A 137 6.31 20.32 2.68
C LYS A 137 7.20 19.22 2.09
N GLN A 138 7.82 18.39 2.92
CA GLN A 138 8.64 17.30 2.43
C GLN A 138 7.80 16.23 1.73
N ILE A 139 6.66 15.82 2.29
CA ILE A 139 5.79 14.82 1.64
C ILE A 139 5.33 15.34 0.27
N ALA A 140 4.93 16.61 0.17
CA ALA A 140 4.56 17.22 -1.11
C ALA A 140 5.70 17.17 -2.13
N LYS A 141 6.94 17.42 -1.70
CA LYS A 141 8.12 17.30 -2.54
C LYS A 141 8.36 15.86 -2.98
N ASP A 142 8.29 14.91 -2.05
CA ASP A 142 8.50 13.48 -2.33
C ASP A 142 7.50 12.96 -3.37
N VAL A 143 6.21 13.32 -3.24
CA VAL A 143 5.17 12.96 -4.22
C VAL A 143 5.48 13.53 -5.60
N LYS A 144 5.96 14.78 -5.64
CA LYS A 144 6.36 15.44 -6.90
C LYS A 144 7.55 14.73 -7.54
N ASP A 145 8.56 14.39 -6.76
CA ASP A 145 9.77 13.70 -7.21
C ASP A 145 9.45 12.29 -7.74
N VAL A 146 8.56 11.55 -7.08
CA VAL A 146 8.04 10.27 -7.58
C VAL A 146 7.27 10.45 -8.89
N GLY A 147 6.44 11.50 -8.99
CA GLY A 147 5.75 11.83 -10.24
C GLY A 147 6.72 12.11 -11.39
N TYR A 148 7.81 12.84 -11.14
CA TYR A 148 8.86 13.06 -12.13
C TYR A 148 9.61 11.78 -12.50
N PHE A 149 9.88 10.90 -11.54
CA PHE A 149 10.49 9.60 -11.79
C PHE A 149 9.68 8.82 -12.84
N PHE A 150 8.36 8.72 -12.69
CA PHE A 150 7.53 8.01 -13.66
C PHE A 150 7.40 8.73 -15.00
N LYS A 151 7.38 10.08 -15.03
CA LYS A 151 7.36 10.85 -16.29
C LYS A 151 8.65 10.71 -17.11
N LYS A 152 9.81 10.56 -16.46
CA LYS A 152 11.11 10.41 -17.14
C LYS A 152 11.29 9.01 -17.75
N ASN A 153 10.65 8.01 -17.15
CA ASN A 153 10.81 6.59 -17.50
C ASN A 153 9.60 6.00 -18.24
N THR A 154 8.69 6.84 -18.74
CA THR A 154 7.57 6.48 -19.64
C THR A 154 7.83 7.08 -21.01
#